data_AF-A0A3D1IQW9-F1
#
_entry.id   AF-A0A3D1IQW9-F1
#
_cell.length_a   1.000
_cell.length_b   1.000
_cell.length_c   1.000
_cell.angle_alpha   90.00
_cell.angle_beta   90.00
_cell.angle_gamma   90.00
#
_symmetry.space_group_name_H-M   'P 1'
#
loop_
_entity.id
_entity.type
_entity.pdbx_description
1 polymer ?
#
loop_
_entity_poly.entity_id
_entity_poly.type
_entity_poly.pdbx_seq_one_letter_code
_entity_poly.pdbx_strand_id
1 'polypeptide(L)' 'MAERDLFNSKPEPVGDAPKADRQAGQRQAPLAARMRPRTLEEYAGQQHILKRGMLLRRAIEADRIQSLI' A
#
# COMPACT_ATOMS: atom_id res chain seq x y z
N MET A 1 30.04 26.34 1.37
CA MET A 1 29.80 24.88 1.22
C MET A 1 29.01 24.45 2.44
N ALA A 2 27.69 24.32 2.31
CA ALA A 2 26.82 23.81 3.38
C ALA A 2 25.71 23.03 2.66
N GLU A 3 25.91 21.72 2.59
CA GLU A 3 24.94 20.78 2.03
C GLU A 3 23.72 20.80 2.93
N ARG A 4 22.65 21.46 2.47
CA ARG A 4 21.37 21.44 3.17
C ARG A 4 20.78 20.06 2.98
N ASP A 5 20.79 19.29 4.06
CA ASP A 5 20.25 17.94 4.14
C ASP A 5 18.82 17.89 3.60
N LEU A 6 18.68 17.28 2.41
CA LEU A 6 17.50 17.37 1.55
C LEU A 6 16.36 16.41 1.96
N PHE A 7 16.57 15.55 2.97
CA PHE A 7 15.68 14.41 3.21
C PHE A 7 15.07 14.30 4.61
N ASN A 8 15.33 15.20 5.56
CA ASN A 8 14.77 15.06 6.91
C ASN A 8 13.99 16.29 7.40
N SER A 9 12.78 16.45 6.90
CA SER A 9 11.76 17.29 7.55
C SER A 9 10.57 16.42 7.91
N LYS A 10 10.58 15.87 9.12
CA LYS A 10 9.40 15.20 9.70
C LYS A 10 8.50 16.29 10.29
N PRO A 11 7.23 16.43 9.85
CA PRO A 11 6.31 17.35 10.51
C PRO A 11 5.82 16.72 11.81
N GLU A 12 6.02 17.43 12.92
CA GLU A 12 5.43 17.11 14.22
C GLU A 12 3.90 17.32 14.17
N PRO A 13 3.06 16.36 14.60
CA PRO A 13 1.62 16.52 14.55
C PRO A 13 1.14 17.32 15.76
N VAL A 14 0.94 18.62 15.57
CA VAL A 14 0.22 19.45 16.53
C VAL A 14 -1.28 19.25 16.30
N GLY A 15 -1.95 18.71 17.32
CA GLY A 15 -3.37 18.88 17.69
C GLY A 15 -4.45 18.72 16.61
N ASP A 16 -5.26 17.67 16.72
CA ASP A 16 -6.56 17.46 16.04
C ASP A 16 -6.65 17.98 14.59
N ALA A 17 -5.79 17.44 13.72
CA ALA A 17 -5.87 17.72 12.31
C ALA A 17 -7.13 17.06 11.70
N PRO A 18 -7.94 17.80 10.91
CA PRO A 18 -9.01 17.19 10.11
C PRO A 18 -8.34 16.16 9.19
N LYS A 19 -8.91 14.95 9.11
CA LYS A 19 -8.42 13.83 8.28
C LYS A 19 -7.90 14.38 6.95
N ALA A 20 -6.58 14.48 6.83
CA ALA A 20 -5.92 15.03 5.66
C ALA A 20 -6.50 14.36 4.42
N ASP A 21 -6.93 15.17 3.46
CA ASP A 21 -7.65 14.72 2.28
C ASP A 21 -6.87 13.57 1.63
N ARG A 22 -7.43 12.35 1.72
CA ARG A 22 -6.77 11.12 1.26
C ARG A 22 -6.37 11.22 -0.23
N GLN A 23 -6.99 12.14 -0.96
CA GLN A 23 -6.72 12.42 -2.36
C GLN A 23 -5.43 13.24 -2.56
N ALA A 24 -5.12 14.16 -1.65
CA ALA A 24 -3.90 14.97 -1.72
C ALA A 24 -2.64 14.11 -1.54
N GLY A 25 -2.66 13.19 -0.57
CA GLY A 25 -1.57 12.23 -0.36
C GLY A 25 -1.36 11.28 -1.54
N GLN A 26 -2.42 10.88 -2.24
CA GLN A 26 -2.33 10.02 -3.43
C GLN A 26 -1.62 10.71 -4.61
N ARG A 27 -1.80 12.02 -4.80
CA ARG A 27 -1.12 12.76 -5.88
C ARG A 27 0.39 12.89 -5.62
N GLN A 28 0.76 13.06 -4.35
CA GLN A 28 2.14 13.19 -3.90
C GLN A 28 2.85 11.84 -3.71
N ALA A 29 2.10 10.73 -3.67
CA ALA A 29 2.67 9.40 -3.49
C ALA A 29 3.55 8.96 -4.68
N PRO A 30 4.61 8.17 -4.44
CA PRO A 30 5.41 7.57 -5.50
C PRO A 30 4.57 6.74 -6.48
N LEU A 31 5.03 6.60 -7.73
CA LEU A 31 4.30 5.87 -8.77
C LEU A 31 3.92 4.45 -8.33
N ALA A 32 4.84 3.71 -7.70
CA ALA A 32 4.58 2.36 -7.23
C ALA A 32 3.42 2.28 -6.23
N ALA A 33 3.32 3.23 -5.30
CA ALA A 33 2.22 3.29 -4.34
C ALA A 33 0.87 3.58 -5.04
N ARG A 34 0.89 4.41 -6.08
CA ARG A 34 -0.31 4.72 -6.89
C ARG A 34 -0.75 3.55 -7.78
N MET A 35 0.19 2.71 -8.22
CA MET A 35 -0.06 1.53 -9.05
C MET A 35 -0.41 0.27 -8.25
N ARG A 36 -0.52 0.38 -6.92
CA ARG A 36 -0.88 -0.77 -6.07
C ARG A 36 -2.25 -1.33 -6.49
N PRO A 37 -2.35 -2.64 -6.78
CA PRO A 37 -3.63 -3.30 -7.06
C PRO A 37 -4.64 -3.08 -5.94
N ARG A 38 -5.89 -2.80 -6.32
CA ARG A 38 -7.05 -2.66 -5.43
C ARG A 38 -7.75 -3.99 -5.23
N THR A 39 -7.68 -4.87 -6.23
CA THR A 39 -8.23 -6.23 -6.16
C THR A 39 -7.19 -7.28 -6.52
N LEU A 40 -7.49 -8.54 -6.21
CA LEU A 40 -6.60 -9.66 -6.51
C LEU A 40 -6.53 -9.98 -8.01
N GLU A 41 -7.54 -9.58 -8.79
CA GLU A 41 -7.58 -9.74 -10.25
C GLU A 41 -6.61 -8.79 -10.97
N GLU A 42 -6.33 -7.63 -10.37
CA GLU A 42 -5.39 -6.64 -10.89
C GLU A 42 -3.93 -7.00 -10.60
N TYR A 43 -3.70 -8.02 -9.76
CA TYR A 43 -2.36 -8.44 -9.39
C TYR A 43 -1.63 -9.08 -10.58
N ALA A 44 -0.54 -8.45 -11.00
CA ALA A 44 0.27 -8.95 -12.10
C ALA A 44 1.08 -10.19 -11.68
N GLY A 45 0.83 -11.33 -12.33
CA GLY A 45 1.53 -12.58 -12.07
C GLY A 45 0.88 -13.43 -10.98
N GLN A 46 1.64 -14.39 -10.42
CA GLN A 46 1.19 -15.27 -9.33
C GLN A 46 -0.10 -16.06 -9.59
N GLN A 47 -0.48 -16.27 -10.86
CA GLN A 47 -1.72 -16.98 -11.23
C GLN A 47 -1.77 -18.41 -10.69
N HIS A 48 -0.63 -19.07 -10.54
CA HIS A 48 -0.56 -20.45 -10.05
C HIS A 48 -1.02 -20.59 -8.59
N ILE A 49 -1.01 -19.50 -7.79
CA ILE A 49 -1.47 -19.48 -6.39
C ILE A 49 -2.67 -18.54 -6.13
N LEU A 50 -2.86 -17.50 -6.94
CA LEU A 50 -3.92 -16.50 -6.75
C LEU A 50 -5.15 -16.71 -7.66
N LYS A 51 -5.12 -17.67 -8.61
CA LYS A 51 -6.30 -17.96 -9.44
C LYS A 51 -7.46 -18.47 -8.57
N ARG A 52 -8.68 -18.29 -9.07
CA ARG A 52 -9.90 -18.74 -8.41
C ARG A 52 -9.80 -20.23 -8.07
N GLY A 53 -10.19 -20.57 -6.85
CA GLY A 53 -10.19 -21.94 -6.35
C GLY A 53 -8.86 -22.44 -5.77
N MET A 54 -7.77 -21.66 -5.85
CA MET A 54 -6.52 -22.01 -5.15
C MET A 54 -6.63 -21.82 -3.64
N LEU A 55 -5.81 -22.57 -2.91
CA LEU A 55 -5.82 -22.58 -1.45
C LEU A 55 -5.60 -21.18 -0.88
N LEU A 56 -4.55 -20.48 -1.34
CA LEU A 56 -4.23 -19.13 -0.87
C LEU A 56 -5.36 -18.14 -1.19
N ARG A 57 -5.89 -18.18 -2.42
CA ARG A 57 -7.02 -17.34 -2.83
C ARG A 57 -8.25 -17.55 -1.93
N ARG A 58 -8.60 -18.80 -1.63
CA ARG A 58 -9.72 -19.13 -0.72
C ARG A 58 -9.45 -18.68 0.71
N ALA A 59 -8.23 -18.81 1.20
CA ALA A 59 -7.85 -18.37 2.54
C ALA A 59 -7.95 -16.85 2.68
N ILE A 60 -7.53 -16.09 1.65
CA ILE A 60 -7.71 -14.63 1.60
C ILE A 60 -9.20 -14.27 1.57
N GLU A 61 -9.98 -14.89 0.68
CA GLU A 61 -11.43 -14.61 0.55
C GLU A 61 -12.21 -14.95 1.83
N ALA A 62 -11.78 -15.95 2.59
CA ALA A 62 -12.39 -16.36 3.85
C ALA A 62 -11.81 -15.63 5.09
N ASP A 63 -10.83 -14.74 4.90
CA ASP A 63 -10.09 -14.05 5.98
C ASP A 63 -9.44 -15.00 7.00
N ARG A 64 -8.86 -16.11 6.52
CA ARG A 64 -8.23 -17.19 7.32
C ARG A 64 -6.76 -17.38 6.97
N ILE A 65 -6.02 -16.30 6.79
CA ILE A 65 -4.60 -16.34 6.43
C ILE A 65 -3.74 -16.65 7.67
N GLN A 66 -2.78 -17.56 7.54
CA GLN A 66 -1.77 -17.85 8.55
C GLN A 66 -0.49 -17.05 8.25
N SER A 67 0.48 -17.00 9.17
CA SER A 67 1.77 -16.36 8.88
C SER A 67 2.46 -17.01 7.66
N LEU A 68 2.85 -16.20 6.67
CA LEU A 68 3.53 -16.61 5.43
C LEU A 68 4.91 -15.91 5.35
N ILE A 69 5.87 -16.55 4.67
CA ILE A 69 7.23 -16.06 4.39
C ILE A 69 7.44 -16.06 2.87
#